data_AF-A0A238C4E7-F1
#
_entry.id   AF-A0A238C4E7-F1
#
_cell.length_a   1.000
_cell.length_b   1.000
_cell.length_c   1.000
_cell.angle_alpha   90.00
_cell.angle_beta   90.00
_cell.angle_gamma   90.00
#
_symmetry.space_group_name_H-M   'P 1'
#
loop_
_entity.id
_entity.type
_entity.pdbx_description
1 polymer ?
#
loop_
_entity_poly.entity_id
_entity_poly.type
_entity_poly.pdbx_seq_one_letter_code
_entity_poly.pdbx_strand_id
1 'polypeptide(L)'
;MESILLIVFFLINPLRCVHGCVHDGKTYKDGETWVEKDAFVMRCRVTDDGTSWMVEVDGCKIPSGTIISINSSVIDGNYKWKCSKNSDGQIVMQKIVHDDAKCGDYKRGEQWREKSFLYECGRAGQQKLIACFAEGNERINIGESKEINGYIVKCEKYENGTVIIHGIRKRIENETFHMKCVDSKGENHAANSWWIDNHRFNKTCLPSGKIDVLNCIAKDGTQIPVNREIIVGDTKFLCEKTKDGAIRFASGPIDSSGK
;
A
#
# COMPACT_ATOMS: atom_id res chain seq x y z
N MET A 1 -97.40 -0.86 -39.40
CA MET A 1 -96.87 -1.74 -40.45
C MET A 1 -95.58 -1.10 -40.92
N GLU A 2 -94.47 -1.44 -40.26
CA GLU A 2 -93.59 -2.57 -40.62
C GLU A 2 -92.65 -2.16 -41.76
N SER A 3 -91.44 -1.74 -41.41
CA SER A 3 -90.20 -2.35 -41.91
C SER A 3 -89.00 -1.68 -41.24
N ILE A 4 -88.50 -2.30 -40.18
CA ILE A 4 -87.22 -1.98 -39.54
C ILE A 4 -86.14 -2.66 -40.38
N LEU A 5 -85.34 -1.88 -41.09
CA LEU A 5 -84.15 -2.36 -41.80
C LEU A 5 -82.98 -2.43 -40.80
N LEU A 6 -82.76 -3.62 -40.23
CA LEU A 6 -81.58 -3.91 -39.39
C LEU A 6 -80.32 -3.97 -40.27
N ILE A 7 -79.62 -2.84 -40.36
CA ILE A 7 -78.25 -2.79 -40.92
C ILE A 7 -77.31 -3.31 -39.83
N VAL A 8 -76.95 -4.59 -39.94
CA VAL A 8 -75.87 -5.20 -39.15
C VAL A 8 -74.55 -4.63 -39.67
N PHE A 9 -74.07 -3.56 -39.02
CA PHE A 9 -72.68 -3.14 -39.12
C PHE A 9 -71.83 -4.24 -38.47
N PHE A 10 -71.30 -5.15 -39.28
CA PHE A 10 -70.14 -5.94 -38.89
C PHE A 10 -69.03 -4.96 -38.49
N LEU A 11 -68.79 -4.83 -37.19
CA LEU A 11 -67.57 -4.23 -36.66
C LEU A 11 -66.41 -5.14 -37.09
N ILE A 12 -65.89 -4.90 -38.29
CA ILE A 12 -64.58 -5.41 -38.69
C ILE A 12 -63.62 -4.67 -37.76
N ASN A 13 -63.27 -5.33 -36.65
CA ASN A 13 -62.19 -4.87 -35.78
C ASN A 13 -60.97 -4.73 -36.70
N PRO A 14 -60.45 -3.52 -36.97
CA PRO A 14 -59.27 -3.40 -37.81
C PRO A 14 -58.19 -4.19 -37.08
N LEU A 15 -57.63 -5.22 -37.76
CA LEU A 15 -56.44 -5.91 -37.25
C LEU A 15 -55.46 -4.81 -36.85
N ARG A 16 -55.20 -4.69 -35.54
CA ARG A 16 -54.22 -3.75 -35.02
C ARG A 16 -52.86 -4.31 -35.40
N CYS A 17 -52.39 -4.00 -36.60
CA CYS A 17 -51.01 -4.23 -36.99
C CYS A 17 -50.14 -3.48 -35.98
N VAL A 18 -49.33 -4.23 -35.23
CA VAL A 18 -48.29 -3.68 -34.37
C VAL A 18 -47.17 -3.20 -35.29
N HIS A 19 -46.91 -1.89 -35.28
CA HIS A 19 -45.90 -1.28 -36.14
C HIS A 19 -44.51 -1.21 -35.46
N GLY A 20 -44.39 -1.71 -34.23
CA GLY A 20 -43.16 -1.65 -33.44
C GLY A 20 -43.40 -1.85 -31.94
N CYS A 21 -42.29 -1.89 -31.18
CA CYS A 21 -42.31 -2.02 -29.73
C CYS A 21 -42.51 -0.66 -29.07
N VAL A 22 -43.21 -0.64 -27.92
CA VAL A 22 -43.33 0.56 -27.09
C VAL A 22 -42.58 0.35 -25.79
N HIS A 23 -41.52 1.12 -25.56
CA HIS A 23 -40.69 1.02 -24.35
C HIS A 23 -40.36 2.41 -23.81
N ASP A 24 -40.65 2.63 -22.53
CA ASP A 24 -40.46 3.91 -21.84
C ASP A 24 -41.02 5.13 -22.61
N GLY A 25 -42.24 4.96 -23.15
CA GLY A 25 -42.94 6.00 -23.91
C GLY A 25 -42.41 6.25 -25.34
N LYS A 26 -41.40 5.50 -25.81
CA LYS A 26 -40.85 5.58 -27.17
C LYS A 26 -41.27 4.39 -28.03
N THR A 27 -41.37 4.60 -29.34
CA THR A 27 -41.69 3.57 -30.32
C THR A 27 -40.44 3.17 -31.11
N TYR A 28 -40.20 1.86 -31.21
CA TYR A 28 -39.05 1.27 -31.90
C TYR A 28 -39.53 0.33 -33.00
N LYS A 29 -38.89 0.35 -34.17
CA LYS A 29 -39.20 -0.55 -35.28
C LYS A 29 -38.72 -1.97 -35.00
N ASP A 30 -39.29 -2.96 -35.68
CA ASP A 30 -38.78 -4.33 -35.61
C ASP A 30 -37.28 -4.39 -35.95
N GLY A 31 -36.53 -5.09 -35.12
CA GLY A 31 -35.07 -5.21 -35.21
C GLY A 31 -34.27 -4.00 -34.72
N GLU A 32 -34.92 -2.87 -34.38
CA GLU A 32 -34.23 -1.70 -33.85
C GLU A 32 -33.63 -1.98 -32.47
N THR A 33 -32.43 -1.44 -32.23
CA THR A 33 -31.69 -1.61 -30.98
C THR A 33 -31.35 -0.28 -30.32
N TRP A 34 -31.33 -0.26 -28.99
CA TRP A 34 -30.95 0.91 -28.20
C TRP A 34 -30.23 0.49 -26.92
N VAL A 35 -29.50 1.44 -26.31
CA VAL A 35 -28.80 1.21 -25.04
C VAL A 35 -29.64 1.75 -23.90
N GLU A 36 -29.94 0.88 -22.93
CA GLU A 36 -30.62 1.21 -21.69
C GLU A 36 -29.64 1.18 -20.51
N LYS A 37 -29.73 2.20 -19.64
CA LYS A 37 -28.88 2.37 -18.44
C LYS A 37 -27.37 2.27 -18.72
N ASP A 38 -26.96 2.64 -19.93
CA ASP A 38 -25.58 2.54 -20.43
C ASP A 38 -24.95 1.14 -20.36
N ALA A 39 -25.76 0.09 -20.21
CA ALA A 39 -25.26 -1.26 -19.91
C ALA A 39 -25.97 -2.38 -20.69
N PHE A 40 -27.24 -2.21 -21.03
CA PHE A 40 -28.02 -3.24 -21.73
C PHE A 40 -28.36 -2.78 -23.13
N VAL A 41 -28.04 -3.60 -24.12
CA VAL A 41 -28.49 -3.38 -25.50
C VAL A 41 -29.82 -4.08 -25.63
N MET A 42 -30.87 -3.31 -25.85
CA MET A 42 -32.24 -3.78 -26.02
C MET A 42 -32.53 -3.94 -27.51
N ARG A 43 -33.44 -4.85 -27.88
CA ARG A 43 -33.93 -5.06 -29.24
C ARG A 43 -35.44 -5.19 -29.26
N CYS A 44 -36.06 -4.54 -30.23
CA CYS A 44 -37.47 -4.75 -30.55
C CYS A 44 -37.66 -5.99 -31.45
N ARG A 45 -38.62 -6.85 -31.08
CA ARG A 45 -39.07 -7.98 -31.89
C ARG A 45 -40.57 -7.91 -32.07
N VAL A 46 -41.04 -7.85 -33.32
CA VAL A 46 -42.45 -8.00 -33.68
C VAL A 46 -42.66 -9.44 -34.17
N THR A 47 -43.78 -10.08 -33.81
CA THR A 47 -44.09 -11.42 -34.31
C THR A 47 -44.34 -11.42 -35.81
N ASP A 48 -44.10 -12.56 -36.47
CA ASP A 48 -44.23 -12.68 -37.93
C ASP A 48 -45.63 -12.30 -38.46
N ASP A 49 -46.66 -12.51 -37.65
CA ASP A 49 -48.05 -12.14 -37.95
C ASP A 49 -48.37 -10.65 -37.69
N GLY A 50 -47.42 -9.90 -37.14
CA GLY A 50 -47.54 -8.48 -36.80
C GLY A 50 -48.55 -8.18 -35.69
N THR A 51 -48.97 -9.18 -34.90
CA THR A 51 -50.01 -9.00 -33.88
C THR A 51 -49.46 -8.72 -32.48
N SER A 52 -48.21 -9.07 -32.22
CA SER A 52 -47.59 -8.90 -30.91
C SER A 52 -46.12 -8.46 -31.02
N TRP A 53 -45.58 -7.95 -29.92
CA TRP A 53 -44.19 -7.51 -29.85
C TRP A 53 -43.59 -7.81 -28.48
N MET A 54 -42.27 -7.93 -28.43
CA MET A 54 -41.51 -8.01 -27.20
C MET A 54 -40.25 -7.16 -27.30
N VAL A 55 -39.80 -6.69 -26.14
CA VAL A 55 -38.49 -6.08 -25.98
C VAL A 55 -37.61 -7.07 -25.25
N GLU A 56 -36.51 -7.45 -25.88
CA GLU A 56 -35.54 -8.36 -25.31
C GLU A 56 -34.18 -7.67 -25.14
N VAL A 57 -33.36 -8.21 -24.26
CA VAL A 57 -31.95 -7.84 -24.20
C VAL A 57 -31.24 -8.60 -25.32
N ASP A 58 -30.46 -7.88 -26.13
CA ASP A 58 -29.67 -8.40 -27.26
C ASP A 58 -28.19 -8.59 -26.88
N GLY A 59 -27.73 -7.83 -25.89
CA GLY A 59 -26.36 -7.86 -25.42
C GLY A 59 -26.13 -6.89 -24.29
N CYS A 60 -24.87 -6.77 -23.91
CA CYS A 60 -24.43 -5.86 -22.88
C CYS A 60 -23.38 -4.89 -23.42
N LYS A 61 -23.42 -3.64 -23.00
CA LYS A 61 -22.41 -2.62 -23.31
C LYS A 61 -21.45 -2.48 -22.12
N ILE A 62 -20.15 -2.47 -22.40
CA ILE A 62 -19.11 -2.18 -21.39
C ILE A 62 -18.66 -0.71 -21.46
N PRO A 63 -17.96 -0.18 -20.44
CA PRO A 63 -17.59 1.25 -20.39
C PRO A 63 -16.76 1.76 -21.58
N SER A 64 -15.98 0.88 -22.24
CA SER A 64 -15.26 1.23 -23.48
C SER A 64 -16.17 1.42 -24.71
N GLY A 65 -17.47 1.16 -24.57
CA GLY A 65 -18.45 1.23 -25.65
C GLY A 65 -18.66 -0.08 -26.41
N THR A 66 -17.82 -1.09 -26.16
CA THR A 66 -17.94 -2.41 -26.81
C THR A 66 -19.24 -3.10 -26.41
N ILE A 67 -19.93 -3.67 -27.40
CA ILE A 67 -21.14 -4.48 -27.20
C ILE A 67 -20.76 -5.96 -27.20
N ILE A 68 -21.20 -6.68 -26.18
CA ILE A 68 -20.98 -8.11 -25.99
C ILE A 68 -22.33 -8.82 -26.16
N SER A 69 -22.41 -9.73 -27.13
CA SER A 69 -23.59 -10.58 -27.31
C SER A 69 -23.86 -11.44 -26.08
N ILE A 70 -25.13 -11.81 -25.87
CA ILE A 70 -25.51 -12.72 -24.77
C ILE A 70 -24.73 -14.03 -24.86
N ASN A 71 -24.33 -14.54 -23.70
CA ASN A 71 -23.50 -15.73 -23.49
C ASN A 71 -22.10 -15.65 -24.11
N SER A 72 -21.64 -14.45 -24.47
CA SER A 72 -20.29 -14.21 -25.00
C SER A 72 -19.41 -13.45 -24.00
N SER A 73 -18.12 -13.37 -24.31
CA SER A 73 -17.15 -12.61 -23.52
C SER A 73 -16.14 -11.91 -24.40
N VAL A 74 -15.64 -10.77 -23.94
CA VAL A 74 -14.55 -10.01 -24.58
C VAL A 74 -13.48 -9.67 -23.54
N ILE A 75 -12.24 -9.54 -23.99
CA ILE A 75 -11.16 -8.98 -23.16
C ILE A 75 -11.07 -7.48 -23.49
N ASP A 76 -11.15 -6.65 -22.46
CA ASP A 76 -10.98 -5.20 -22.54
C ASP A 76 -10.02 -4.76 -21.42
N GLY A 77 -8.82 -4.34 -21.83
CA GLY A 77 -7.69 -4.09 -20.92
C GLY A 77 -7.34 -5.31 -20.07
N ASN A 78 -7.36 -5.13 -18.76
CA ASN A 78 -7.04 -6.18 -17.77
C ASN A 78 -8.23 -7.08 -17.41
N TYR A 79 -9.40 -6.85 -18.00
CA TYR A 79 -10.62 -7.54 -17.62
C TYR A 79 -11.19 -8.37 -18.77
N LYS A 80 -11.61 -9.59 -18.43
CA LYS A 80 -12.57 -10.35 -19.22
C LYS A 80 -13.97 -9.96 -18.76
N TRP A 81 -14.73 -9.41 -19.69
CA TRP A 81 -16.15 -9.09 -19.51
C TRP A 81 -16.99 -10.20 -20.10
N LYS A 82 -18.02 -10.65 -19.39
CA LYS A 82 -18.92 -11.72 -19.84
C LYS A 82 -20.36 -11.30 -19.65
N CYS A 83 -21.13 -11.29 -20.74
CA CYS A 83 -22.58 -11.06 -20.72
C CYS A 83 -23.24 -12.44 -20.73
N SER A 84 -23.95 -12.84 -19.68
CA SER A 84 -24.56 -14.18 -19.59
C SER A 84 -26.02 -14.10 -19.20
N LYS A 85 -26.84 -15.03 -19.70
CA LYS A 85 -28.19 -15.27 -19.18
C LYS A 85 -28.14 -16.38 -18.13
N ASN A 86 -28.58 -16.11 -16.91
CA ASN A 86 -28.63 -17.12 -15.85
C ASN A 86 -29.86 -18.04 -16.01
N SER A 87 -29.99 -19.05 -15.13
CA SER A 87 -31.11 -20.01 -15.13
C SER A 87 -32.48 -19.34 -14.96
N ASP A 88 -32.52 -18.22 -14.25
CA ASP A 88 -33.74 -17.46 -13.97
C ASP A 88 -34.12 -16.51 -15.12
N GLY A 89 -33.33 -16.53 -16.20
CA GLY A 89 -33.52 -15.69 -17.38
C GLY A 89 -32.98 -14.27 -17.25
N GLN A 90 -32.35 -13.92 -16.13
CA GLN A 90 -31.72 -12.62 -15.90
C GLN A 90 -30.39 -12.50 -16.67
N ILE A 91 -30.17 -11.34 -17.29
CA ILE A 91 -28.89 -11.00 -17.92
C ILE A 91 -27.94 -10.42 -16.87
N VAL A 92 -26.76 -11.01 -16.76
CA VAL A 92 -25.71 -10.65 -15.81
C VAL A 92 -24.43 -10.30 -16.56
N MET A 93 -23.88 -9.13 -16.23
CA MET A 93 -22.53 -8.73 -16.63
C MET A 93 -21.54 -9.14 -15.55
N GLN A 94 -20.58 -9.97 -15.91
CA GLN A 94 -19.46 -10.37 -15.04
C GLN A 94 -18.17 -9.68 -15.50
N LYS A 95 -17.41 -9.16 -14.55
CA LYS A 95 -16.09 -8.55 -14.77
C LYS A 95 -15.06 -9.33 -13.97
N ILE A 96 -14.09 -9.94 -14.65
CA ILE A 96 -13.07 -10.79 -14.02
C ILE A 96 -11.70 -10.35 -14.54
N VAL A 97 -10.70 -10.24 -13.67
CA VAL A 97 -9.31 -10.01 -14.12
C VAL A 97 -8.83 -11.26 -14.84
N HIS A 98 -8.29 -11.11 -16.06
CA HIS A 98 -7.78 -12.25 -16.82
C HIS A 98 -6.31 -12.54 -16.50
N ASP A 99 -5.87 -13.77 -16.77
CA ASP A 99 -4.54 -14.26 -16.35
C ASP A 99 -3.37 -13.48 -16.96
N ASP A 100 -3.57 -12.85 -18.11
CA ASP A 100 -2.57 -12.07 -18.85
C ASP A 100 -2.74 -10.56 -18.65
N ALA A 101 -3.46 -10.15 -17.60
CA ALA A 101 -3.58 -8.75 -17.23
C ALA A 101 -2.21 -8.12 -16.98
N LYS A 102 -2.08 -6.87 -17.41
CA LYS A 102 -0.88 -6.03 -17.32
C LYS A 102 -0.72 -5.40 -15.94
N CYS A 103 0.51 -5.01 -15.62
CA CYS A 103 0.87 -4.23 -14.44
C CYS A 103 1.19 -2.81 -14.90
N GLY A 104 0.20 -1.91 -14.91
CA GLY A 104 0.35 -0.61 -15.56
C GLY A 104 0.66 -0.79 -17.06
N ASP A 105 1.81 -0.30 -17.49
CA ASP A 105 2.28 -0.41 -18.88
C ASP A 105 2.95 -1.76 -19.20
N TYR A 106 3.27 -2.55 -18.18
CA TYR A 106 4.06 -3.78 -18.31
C TYR A 106 3.21 -5.00 -18.59
N LYS A 107 3.55 -5.75 -19.63
CA LYS A 107 2.90 -7.03 -19.96
C LYS A 107 3.33 -8.13 -18.99
N ARG A 108 2.52 -9.19 -18.91
CA ARG A 108 2.86 -10.40 -18.15
C ARG A 108 4.26 -10.91 -18.53
N GLY A 109 5.08 -11.16 -17.52
CA GLY A 109 6.47 -11.61 -17.66
C GLY A 109 7.48 -10.49 -17.88
N GLU A 110 7.06 -9.26 -18.19
CA GLU A 110 7.98 -8.13 -18.27
C GLU A 110 8.49 -7.76 -16.88
N GLN A 111 9.78 -7.38 -16.85
CA GLN A 111 10.47 -6.94 -15.65
C GLN A 111 10.81 -5.46 -15.78
N TRP A 112 10.66 -4.73 -14.69
CA TRP A 112 11.04 -3.33 -14.62
C TRP A 112 11.66 -2.99 -13.28
N ARG A 113 12.51 -1.98 -13.30
CA ARG A 113 13.20 -1.50 -12.12
C ARG A 113 12.54 -0.23 -11.62
N GLU A 114 12.30 -0.17 -10.32
CA GLU A 114 12.00 1.07 -9.61
C GLU A 114 13.03 1.25 -8.49
N LYS A 115 13.88 2.27 -8.62
CA LYS A 115 14.97 2.53 -7.66
C LYS A 115 15.85 1.28 -7.46
N SER A 116 15.93 0.78 -6.23
CA SER A 116 16.71 -0.40 -5.83
C SER A 116 15.94 -1.71 -5.97
N PHE A 117 14.78 -1.74 -6.62
CA PHE A 117 13.88 -2.89 -6.64
C PHE A 117 13.58 -3.34 -8.07
N LEU A 118 13.62 -4.65 -8.29
CA LEU A 118 13.24 -5.29 -9.55
C LEU A 118 11.89 -5.97 -9.39
N TYR A 119 10.96 -5.58 -10.23
CA TYR A 119 9.62 -6.15 -10.30
C TYR A 119 9.43 -6.98 -11.57
N GLU A 120 8.48 -7.91 -11.51
CA GLU A 120 7.97 -8.68 -12.64
C GLU A 120 6.45 -8.65 -12.63
N CYS A 121 5.83 -8.55 -13.81
CA CYS A 121 4.39 -8.62 -13.92
C CYS A 121 3.93 -10.08 -13.94
N GLY A 122 3.33 -10.51 -12.84
CA GLY A 122 2.80 -11.85 -12.66
C GLY A 122 1.41 -12.03 -13.25
N ARG A 123 0.86 -13.23 -13.00
CA ARG A 123 -0.51 -13.62 -13.37
C ARG A 123 -1.52 -12.60 -12.83
N ALA A 124 -2.56 -12.31 -13.61
CA ALA A 124 -3.66 -11.44 -13.24
C ALA A 124 -3.19 -10.01 -12.83
N GLY A 125 -2.14 -9.50 -13.46
CA GLY A 125 -1.62 -8.16 -13.20
C GLY A 125 -0.96 -8.02 -11.82
N GLN A 126 -0.54 -9.13 -11.20
CA GLN A 126 0.12 -9.08 -9.90
C GLN A 126 1.58 -8.64 -10.04
N GLN A 127 1.91 -7.44 -9.58
CA GLN A 127 3.30 -7.00 -9.46
C GLN A 127 4.05 -7.83 -8.40
N LYS A 128 5.13 -8.51 -8.82
CA LYS A 128 5.98 -9.33 -7.95
C LYS A 128 7.35 -8.70 -7.82
N LEU A 129 7.78 -8.44 -6.59
CA LEU A 129 9.17 -8.09 -6.34
C LEU A 129 10.04 -9.35 -6.41
N ILE A 130 11.06 -9.33 -7.26
CA ILE A 130 11.90 -10.52 -7.52
C ILE A 130 13.37 -10.33 -7.12
N ALA A 131 13.85 -9.09 -7.04
CA ALA A 131 15.22 -8.79 -6.59
C ALA A 131 15.36 -7.36 -6.05
N CYS A 132 16.45 -7.14 -5.31
CA CYS A 132 16.98 -5.83 -4.98
C CYS A 132 18.26 -5.56 -5.78
N PHE A 133 18.61 -4.28 -5.90
CA PHE A 133 19.89 -3.83 -6.45
C PHE A 133 20.67 -3.04 -5.40
N ALA A 134 21.88 -3.52 -5.12
CA ALA A 134 22.84 -2.90 -4.21
C ALA A 134 23.76 -1.91 -4.96
N GLU A 135 24.74 -1.38 -4.23
CA GLU A 135 25.82 -0.56 -4.79
C GLU A 135 26.53 -1.31 -5.95
N GLY A 136 26.97 -0.56 -6.97
CA GLY A 136 27.58 -1.15 -8.16
C GLY A 136 26.58 -1.85 -9.09
N ASN A 137 25.28 -1.63 -8.89
CA ASN A 137 24.21 -2.26 -9.67
C ASN A 137 24.13 -3.79 -9.49
N GLU A 138 24.61 -4.27 -8.36
CA GLU A 138 24.64 -5.70 -8.03
C GLU A 138 23.25 -6.22 -7.69
N ARG A 139 22.78 -7.22 -8.45
CA ARG A 139 21.48 -7.87 -8.24
C ARG A 139 21.56 -8.88 -7.10
N ILE A 140 20.59 -8.83 -6.20
CA ILE A 140 20.41 -9.79 -5.10
C ILE A 140 18.95 -10.26 -5.14
N ASN A 141 18.67 -11.54 -5.40
CA ASN A 141 17.27 -11.99 -5.43
C ASN A 141 16.65 -11.93 -4.03
N ILE A 142 15.32 -11.90 -3.97
CA ILE A 142 14.60 -11.87 -2.70
C ILE A 142 14.95 -13.10 -1.86
N GLY A 143 15.33 -12.87 -0.60
CA GLY A 143 15.78 -13.89 0.35
C GLY A 143 17.27 -14.19 0.29
N GLU A 144 17.98 -13.73 -0.76
CA GLU A 144 19.41 -13.96 -0.93
C GLU A 144 20.27 -12.88 -0.26
N SER A 145 21.57 -13.17 -0.16
CA SER A 145 22.59 -12.23 0.26
C SER A 145 23.83 -12.32 -0.62
N LYS A 146 24.56 -11.22 -0.74
CA LYS A 146 25.81 -11.12 -1.52
C LYS A 146 26.85 -10.32 -0.76
N GLU A 147 28.10 -10.72 -0.87
CA GLU A 147 29.23 -9.96 -0.32
C GLU A 147 29.61 -8.83 -1.28
N ILE A 148 29.55 -7.59 -0.81
CA ILE A 148 29.85 -6.38 -1.57
C ILE A 148 30.65 -5.44 -0.65
N ASN A 149 31.86 -5.06 -1.06
CA ASN A 149 32.71 -4.09 -0.33
C ASN A 149 32.93 -4.42 1.16
N GLY A 150 33.05 -5.71 1.52
CA GLY A 150 33.22 -6.14 2.91
C GLY A 150 31.94 -6.18 3.74
N TYR A 151 30.78 -6.02 3.12
CA TYR A 151 29.45 -6.20 3.73
C TYR A 151 28.77 -7.43 3.14
N ILE A 152 28.08 -8.19 3.98
CA ILE A 152 27.06 -9.15 3.56
C ILE A 152 25.76 -8.36 3.40
N VAL A 153 25.37 -8.08 2.17
CA VAL A 153 24.15 -7.34 1.82
C VAL A 153 23.03 -8.33 1.55
N LYS A 154 21.88 -8.18 2.23
CA LYS A 154 20.71 -9.06 2.11
C LYS A 154 19.51 -8.30 1.55
N CYS A 155 18.77 -8.94 0.66
CA CYS A 155 17.47 -8.47 0.15
C CYS A 155 16.37 -9.28 0.85
N GLU A 156 15.73 -8.71 1.87
CA GLU A 156 14.86 -9.45 2.78
C GLU A 156 13.41 -8.97 2.72
N LYS A 157 12.49 -9.93 2.50
CA LYS A 157 11.05 -9.70 2.51
C LYS A 157 10.45 -10.20 3.82
N TYR A 158 9.75 -9.33 4.53
CA TYR A 158 9.01 -9.66 5.74
C TYR A 158 7.59 -10.19 5.43
N GLU A 159 6.98 -10.86 6.40
CA GLU A 159 5.62 -11.41 6.29
C GLU A 159 4.57 -10.33 5.96
N ASN A 160 4.75 -9.12 6.49
CA ASN A 160 3.88 -7.98 6.21
C ASN A 160 4.06 -7.40 4.79
N GLY A 161 4.91 -8.01 3.97
CA GLY A 161 5.19 -7.60 2.59
C GLY A 161 6.26 -6.52 2.43
N THR A 162 6.75 -5.94 3.53
CA THR A 162 7.85 -4.96 3.49
C THR A 162 9.12 -5.64 3.00
N VAL A 163 9.85 -4.97 2.11
CA VAL A 163 11.17 -5.45 1.66
C VAL A 163 12.23 -4.44 1.98
N ILE A 164 13.32 -4.93 2.57
CA ILE A 164 14.48 -4.12 2.93
C ILE A 164 15.74 -4.66 2.25
N ILE A 165 16.62 -3.73 1.89
CA ILE A 165 18.01 -4.04 1.56
C ILE A 165 18.87 -3.55 2.70
N HIS A 166 19.64 -4.44 3.33
CA HIS A 166 20.49 -4.10 4.47
C HIS A 166 21.82 -4.82 4.40
N GLY A 167 22.87 -4.19 4.93
CA GLY A 167 24.23 -4.71 4.90
C GLY A 167 24.80 -4.87 6.30
N ILE A 168 25.37 -6.03 6.60
CA ILE A 168 26.12 -6.27 7.83
C ILE A 168 27.59 -6.40 7.46
N ARG A 169 28.46 -5.63 8.10
CA ARG A 169 29.92 -5.73 7.87
C ARG A 169 30.37 -7.16 8.18
N LYS A 170 31.04 -7.80 7.23
CA LYS A 170 31.60 -9.14 7.42
C LYS A 170 32.64 -9.04 8.52
N ARG A 171 32.48 -9.79 9.62
CA ARG A 171 33.52 -9.89 10.65
C ARG A 171 34.72 -10.57 10.03
N ILE A 172 35.86 -9.89 10.02
CA ILE A 172 37.14 -10.54 9.81
C ILE A 172 37.48 -11.19 11.15
N GLU A 173 37.66 -12.51 11.18
CA GLU A 173 37.85 -13.30 12.42
C GLU A 173 39.07 -12.87 13.27
N ASN A 174 39.88 -11.91 12.80
CA ASN A 174 41.06 -11.37 13.48
C ASN A 174 41.02 -9.86 13.77
N GLU A 175 39.91 -9.15 13.52
CA GLU A 175 39.77 -7.75 13.97
C GLU A 175 39.12 -7.72 15.36
N THR A 176 39.92 -7.58 16.42
CA THR A 176 39.42 -7.16 17.73
C THR A 176 38.89 -5.73 17.59
N PHE A 177 37.57 -5.59 17.44
CA PHE A 177 36.91 -4.29 17.40
C PHE A 177 37.02 -3.65 18.79
N HIS A 178 38.06 -2.84 18.99
CA HIS A 178 38.19 -2.02 20.19
C HIS A 178 37.28 -0.82 20.03
N MET A 179 36.06 -0.94 20.55
CA MET A 179 35.15 0.20 20.70
C MET A 179 35.85 1.29 21.53
N LYS A 180 35.82 2.52 21.02
CA LYS A 180 36.40 3.70 21.69
C LYS A 180 35.36 4.80 21.79
N CYS A 181 35.42 5.55 22.88
CA CYS A 181 34.64 6.77 23.06
C CYS A 181 35.55 7.98 22.87
N VAL A 182 35.00 9.08 22.37
CA VAL A 182 35.73 10.34 22.17
C VAL A 182 35.21 11.37 23.17
N ASP A 183 36.10 11.99 23.93
CA ASP A 183 35.73 13.02 24.90
C ASP A 183 35.57 14.41 24.27
N SER A 184 35.28 15.43 25.10
CA SER A 184 35.06 16.80 24.62
C SER A 184 36.31 17.48 24.03
N LYS A 185 37.50 16.93 24.26
CA LYS A 185 38.78 17.40 23.70
C LYS A 185 39.19 16.61 22.46
N GLY A 186 38.42 15.58 22.08
CA GLY A 186 38.74 14.71 20.96
C GLY A 186 39.66 13.54 21.32
N GLU A 187 39.93 13.29 22.60
CA GLU A 187 40.78 12.19 23.04
C GLU A 187 40.01 10.86 23.05
N ASN A 188 40.70 9.78 22.68
CA ASN A 188 40.11 8.45 22.59
C ASN A 188 40.23 7.69 23.90
N HIS A 189 39.12 7.17 24.39
CA HIS A 189 39.00 6.36 25.60
C HIS A 189 38.57 4.93 25.24
N ALA A 190 39.19 3.93 25.85
CA ALA A 190 38.88 2.52 25.61
C ALA A 190 37.51 2.14 26.19
N ALA A 191 36.83 1.15 25.60
CA ALA A 191 35.66 0.54 26.23
C ALA A 191 35.98 0.05 27.65
N ASN A 192 35.05 0.28 28.56
CA ASN A 192 35.14 0.07 30.01
C ASN A 192 36.14 0.96 30.77
N SER A 193 36.75 1.96 30.12
CA SER A 193 37.54 2.98 30.82
C SER A 193 36.66 4.13 31.30
N TRP A 194 37.20 4.90 32.25
CA TRP A 194 36.58 6.11 32.78
C TRP A 194 37.55 7.29 32.70
N TRP A 195 37.01 8.50 32.66
CA TRP A 195 37.80 9.74 32.61
C TRP A 195 37.02 10.91 33.23
N ILE A 196 37.75 11.95 33.61
CA ILE A 196 37.16 13.21 34.06
C ILE A 196 37.10 14.16 32.88
N ASP A 197 35.89 14.50 32.45
CA ASP A 197 35.64 15.43 31.36
C ASP A 197 35.34 16.83 31.90
N ASN A 198 36.06 17.83 31.36
CA ASN A 198 35.95 19.25 31.74
C ASN A 198 35.97 19.53 33.26
N HIS A 199 36.72 18.74 34.04
CA HIS A 199 36.79 18.85 35.52
C HIS A 199 35.42 18.81 36.22
N ARG A 200 34.38 18.29 35.55
CA ARG A 200 32.99 18.38 36.01
C ARG A 200 32.25 17.07 35.98
N PHE A 201 32.60 16.16 35.06
CA PHE A 201 31.87 14.92 34.89
C PHE A 201 32.83 13.75 34.91
N ASN A 202 32.61 12.81 35.83
CA ASN A 202 33.22 11.50 35.75
C ASN A 202 32.43 10.66 34.75
N LYS A 203 33.03 10.31 33.61
CA LYS A 203 32.40 9.61 32.49
C LYS A 203 32.96 8.21 32.32
N THR A 204 32.17 7.31 31.75
CA THR A 204 32.59 5.95 31.38
C THR A 204 32.21 5.62 29.93
N CYS A 205 33.05 4.84 29.26
CA CYS A 205 32.77 4.31 27.93
C CYS A 205 32.20 2.90 28.05
N LEU A 206 30.94 2.70 27.73
CA LEU A 206 30.32 1.37 27.77
C LEU A 206 30.82 0.49 26.62
N PRO A 207 30.75 -0.86 26.72
CA PRO A 207 31.11 -1.77 25.62
C PRO A 207 30.38 -1.50 24.30
N SER A 208 29.21 -0.87 24.35
CA SER A 208 28.41 -0.46 23.19
C SER A 208 28.91 0.82 22.50
N GLY A 209 29.92 1.51 23.04
CA GLY A 209 30.39 2.80 22.53
C GLY A 209 29.59 4.00 23.04
N LYS A 210 28.63 3.76 23.95
CA LYS A 210 27.86 4.80 24.60
C LYS A 210 28.66 5.40 25.77
N ILE A 211 28.71 6.72 25.84
CA ILE A 211 29.25 7.46 26.99
C ILE A 211 28.15 7.63 28.03
N ASP A 212 28.44 7.32 29.30
CA ASP A 212 27.55 7.62 30.44
C ASP A 212 28.28 8.45 31.50
N VAL A 213 27.51 9.20 32.30
CA VAL A 213 28.05 10.02 33.39
C VAL A 213 27.81 9.30 34.71
N LEU A 214 28.87 8.99 35.43
CA LEU A 214 28.82 8.30 36.72
C LEU A 214 28.50 9.26 37.87
N ASN A 215 29.15 10.42 37.88
CA ASN A 215 28.94 11.48 38.87
C ASN A 215 29.36 12.85 38.34
N CYS A 216 28.82 13.90 38.97
CA CYS A 216 29.34 15.25 38.83
C CYS A 216 30.45 15.47 39.89
N ILE A 217 31.45 16.28 39.56
CA ILE A 217 32.57 16.61 40.47
C ILE A 217 32.45 18.09 40.80
N ALA A 218 32.49 18.49 42.07
CA ALA A 218 32.52 19.89 42.51
C ALA A 218 33.95 20.48 42.41
N LYS A 219 34.14 21.77 42.70
CA LYS A 219 35.46 22.42 42.55
C LYS A 219 36.51 21.90 43.55
N ASP A 220 36.06 21.48 44.73
CA ASP A 220 36.84 20.87 45.81
C ASP A 220 37.12 19.37 45.60
N GLY A 221 36.62 18.79 44.50
CA GLY A 221 36.74 17.36 44.22
C GLY A 221 35.62 16.49 44.79
N THR A 222 34.65 17.07 45.51
CA THR A 222 33.48 16.34 46.02
C THR A 222 32.74 15.66 44.85
N GLN A 223 32.37 14.38 45.00
CA GLN A 223 31.65 13.61 43.97
C GLN A 223 30.16 13.52 44.30
N ILE A 224 29.31 13.93 43.36
CA ILE A 224 27.85 13.94 43.49
C ILE A 224 27.27 12.89 42.53
N PRO A 225 26.72 11.78 43.03
CA PRO A 225 26.12 10.76 42.17
C PRO A 225 25.00 11.35 41.31
N VAL A 226 24.83 10.83 40.09
CA VAL A 226 23.73 11.27 39.21
C VAL A 226 22.38 10.98 39.87
N ASN A 227 21.44 11.92 39.72
CA ASN A 227 20.13 11.97 40.35
C ASN A 227 20.17 11.98 41.87
N ARG A 228 21.23 12.54 42.45
CA ARG A 228 21.36 12.74 43.90
C ARG A 228 21.68 14.18 44.23
N GLU A 229 21.25 14.52 45.43
CA GLU A 229 21.57 15.74 46.13
C GLU A 229 22.39 15.38 47.36
N ILE A 230 23.46 16.12 47.62
CA ILE A 230 24.30 15.94 48.80
C ILE A 230 24.59 17.29 49.46
N ILE A 231 24.83 17.28 50.76
CA ILE A 231 25.20 18.46 51.54
C ILE A 231 26.60 18.23 52.11
N VAL A 232 27.52 19.16 51.85
CA VAL A 232 28.88 19.14 52.38
C VAL A 232 29.19 20.51 52.97
N GLY A 233 29.37 20.58 54.29
CA GLY A 233 29.43 21.85 55.02
C GLY A 233 28.13 22.65 54.83
N ASP A 234 28.26 23.94 54.51
CA ASP A 234 27.12 24.84 54.27
C ASP A 234 26.68 24.87 52.79
N THR A 235 27.21 23.95 51.96
CA THR A 235 26.91 23.89 50.53
C THR A 235 26.12 22.65 50.16
N LYS A 236 25.06 22.88 49.40
CA LYS A 236 24.19 21.88 48.80
C LYS A 236 24.57 21.69 47.34
N PHE A 237 24.75 20.44 46.93
CA PHE A 237 25.09 20.07 45.55
C PHE A 237 24.06 19.12 44.95
N LEU A 238 23.72 19.31 43.67
CA LEU A 238 22.80 18.49 42.90
C LEU A 238 23.43 18.10 41.57
N CYS A 239 23.36 16.81 41.23
CA CYS A 239 23.70 16.28 39.91
C CYS A 239 22.47 15.56 39.36
N GLU A 240 21.85 16.07 38.31
CA GLU A 240 20.57 15.58 37.79
C GLU A 240 20.68 15.20 36.31
N LYS A 241 20.10 14.07 35.93
CA LYS A 241 19.87 13.70 34.53
C LYS A 241 18.49 14.17 34.10
N THR A 242 18.44 15.07 33.12
CA THR A 242 17.20 15.61 32.57
C THR A 242 16.46 14.56 31.72
N LYS A 243 15.19 14.83 31.40
CA LYS A 243 14.35 13.92 30.59
C LYS A 243 14.90 13.68 29.18
N ASP A 244 15.59 14.67 28.61
CA ASP A 244 16.31 14.61 27.32
C ASP A 244 17.70 13.94 27.44
N GLY A 245 18.12 13.56 28.65
CA GLY A 245 19.34 12.80 28.90
C GLY A 245 20.59 13.64 29.16
N ALA A 246 20.48 14.98 29.16
CA ALA A 246 21.57 15.87 29.56
C ALA A 246 21.83 15.78 31.07
N ILE A 247 23.05 16.11 31.50
CA ILE A 247 23.41 16.18 32.92
C ILE A 247 23.52 17.64 33.35
N ARG A 248 22.82 17.99 34.43
CA ARG A 248 22.88 19.30 35.09
C ARG A 248 23.59 19.18 36.43
N PHE A 249 24.50 20.11 36.69
CA PHE A 249 25.16 20.28 37.97
C PHE A 249 24.73 21.63 38.56
N ALA A 250 24.27 21.63 39.81
CA ALA A 250 23.93 22.83 40.56
C ALA A 250 24.58 22.80 41.94
N SER A 251 24.96 23.97 42.45
CA SER A 251 25.50 24.16 43.79
C SER A 251 25.01 25.48 44.38
N GLY A 252 24.64 25.49 45.66
CA GLY A 252 24.20 26.68 46.38
C GLY A 252 24.33 26.51 47.88
N PRO A 253 24.14 27.58 48.68
CA PRO A 253 24.05 27.45 50.12
C PRO A 253 22.86 26.56 50.51
N ILE A 254 22.90 25.98 51.70
CA ILE A 254 21.70 25.34 52.27
C ILE A 254 20.67 26.46 52.49
N ASP A 255 19.58 26.45 51.72
CA ASP A 255 18.52 27.44 51.89
C ASP A 255 18.01 27.40 53.33
N SER A 256 18.17 28.51 54.06
CA SER A 256 17.61 28.74 55.38
C SER A 256 16.12 29.08 55.31
N SER A 257 15.36 28.35 54.49
CA SER A 257 13.92 28.51 54.35
C SER A 257 13.27 27.15 54.22
N GLY A 258 13.04 26.53 55.37
CA GLY A 258 12.03 25.50 55.51
C GLY A 258 10.68 26.05 55.05
N LYS A 259 10.07 25.35 54.10
CA LYS A 259 8.63 25.22 53.98
C LYS A 259 8.32 23.74 53.87
#